data_AF-A0A3B8Z4U0-F1
#
_entry.id   AF-A0A3B8Z4U0-F1
#
_cell.length_a   1.000
_cell.length_b   1.000
_cell.length_c   1.000
_cell.angle_alpha   90.00
_cell.angle_beta   90.00
_cell.angle_gamma   90.00
#
_symmetry.space_group_name_H-M   'P 1'
#
loop_
_entity.id
_entity.type
_entity.pdbx_description
1 polymer ?
#
loop_
_entity_poly.entity_id
_entity_poly.type
_entity_poly.pdbx_seq_one_letter_code
_entity_poly.pdbx_strand_id
1 'polypeptide(L)'
;MSKQNPAPFAPSAGYSSFVLIVLLLAYILNFVDRQVLALVAEDVKADMGLTDSQLGWLLGPAFVLFYTLAGLPLARLADRTSRKNVVAVGLAVWSGMTALCGAAMTFPQLLFARFGVGIGEAAGTPPSHSLIADYFPPERRATALGIYGWGIFFGTGFGFALGGILLETFSWRAAFYIAGAVGIPVALVLGLTVREPPPGGSDGAVEVETP
;
A
#
# COMPACT_ATOMS: atom_id res chain seq x y z
N MET A 1 -43.65 5.71 9.43
CA MET A 1 -42.37 6.44 9.26
C MET A 1 -41.62 5.78 8.12
N SER A 2 -41.63 6.34 6.91
CA SER A 2 -40.79 5.81 5.83
C SER A 2 -39.34 6.12 6.20
N LYS A 3 -38.48 5.09 6.21
CA LYS A 3 -37.04 5.29 6.26
C LYS A 3 -36.67 5.97 4.95
N GLN A 4 -36.36 7.26 4.97
CA GLN A 4 -35.72 7.91 3.84
C GLN A 4 -34.44 7.14 3.55
N ASN A 5 -34.38 6.48 2.39
CA ASN A 5 -33.12 5.92 1.91
C ASN A 5 -32.13 7.10 1.81
N PRO A 6 -30.92 6.98 2.40
CA PRO A 6 -29.91 8.01 2.20
C PRO A 6 -29.66 8.19 0.71
N ALA A 7 -29.48 9.44 0.26
CA ALA A 7 -29.20 9.72 -1.14
C ALA A 7 -28.02 8.86 -1.63
N PRO A 8 -28.11 8.26 -2.83
CA PRO A 8 -27.07 7.36 -3.32
C PRO A 8 -25.73 8.09 -3.41
N PHE A 9 -24.67 7.41 -2.96
CA PHE A 9 -23.32 7.94 -3.05
C PHE A 9 -22.90 7.96 -4.53
N ALA A 10 -23.05 9.12 -5.17
CA ALA A 10 -22.74 9.32 -6.57
C ALA A 10 -21.55 10.29 -6.74
N PRO A 11 -20.30 9.82 -6.55
CA PRO A 11 -19.13 10.63 -6.84
C PRO A 11 -19.06 10.95 -8.35
N SER A 12 -18.46 12.08 -8.70
CA SER A 12 -18.21 12.39 -10.12
C SER A 12 -17.23 11.36 -10.71
N ALA A 13 -17.39 11.04 -12.00
CA ALA A 13 -16.49 10.10 -12.68
C ALA A 13 -15.01 10.53 -12.63
N GLY A 14 -14.75 11.84 -12.59
CA GLY A 14 -13.41 12.39 -12.39
C GLY A 14 -12.87 12.11 -10.99
N TYR A 15 -13.71 12.23 -9.96
CA TYR A 15 -13.31 11.94 -8.58
C TYR A 15 -13.06 10.44 -8.35
N SER A 16 -13.91 9.54 -8.86
CA SER A 16 -13.66 8.09 -8.77
C SER A 16 -12.35 7.70 -9.47
N SER A 17 -12.06 8.28 -10.64
CA SER A 17 -10.78 8.08 -11.35
C SER A 17 -9.60 8.60 -10.54
N PHE A 18 -9.72 9.76 -9.91
CA PHE A 18 -8.70 10.30 -9.01
C PHE A 18 -8.42 9.35 -7.83
N VAL A 19 -9.47 8.85 -7.16
CA VAL A 19 -9.34 7.88 -6.07
C VAL A 19 -8.63 6.61 -6.55
N LEU A 20 -9.01 6.07 -7.71
CA LEU A 20 -8.35 4.91 -8.30
C LEU A 20 -6.85 5.17 -8.56
N ILE A 21 -6.48 6.34 -9.07
CA ILE A 21 -5.08 6.70 -9.29
C ILE A 21 -4.32 6.78 -7.97
N VAL A 22 -4.90 7.37 -6.92
CA VAL A 22 -4.26 7.46 -5.60
C VAL A 22 -4.04 6.06 -5.00
N LEU A 23 -5.04 5.18 -5.09
CA LEU A 23 -4.92 3.78 -4.64
C LEU A 23 -3.90 2.99 -5.47
N LEU A 24 -3.89 3.19 -6.80
CA LEU A 24 -2.90 2.58 -7.68
C LEU A 24 -1.48 3.04 -7.32
N LEU A 25 -1.26 4.33 -7.08
CA LEU A 25 0.04 4.86 -6.66
C LEU A 25 0.47 4.27 -5.32
N ALA A 26 -0.43 4.17 -4.34
CA ALA A 26 -0.14 3.49 -3.08
C ALA A 26 0.28 2.03 -3.30
N TYR A 27 -0.35 1.33 -4.24
CA TYR A 27 -0.04 -0.06 -4.55
C TYR A 27 1.25 -0.23 -5.36
N ILE A 28 1.58 0.71 -6.24
CA ILE A 28 2.88 0.79 -6.91
C ILE A 28 3.98 0.93 -5.86
N LEU A 29 3.85 1.89 -4.93
CA LEU A 29 4.84 2.11 -3.87
C LEU A 29 4.99 0.90 -2.95
N ASN A 30 3.89 0.20 -2.66
CA ASN A 30 3.93 -1.06 -1.93
C ASN A 30 4.88 -2.08 -2.59
N PHE A 31 4.80 -2.23 -3.92
CA PHE A 31 5.69 -3.14 -4.64
C PHE A 31 7.11 -2.61 -4.84
N VAL A 32 7.29 -1.29 -4.97
CA VAL A 32 8.63 -0.67 -4.99
C VAL A 32 9.38 -1.01 -3.70
N ASP A 33 8.78 -0.74 -2.54
CA ASP A 33 9.37 -0.95 -1.21
C ASP A 33 9.81 -2.41 -0.96
N ARG A 34 9.04 -3.37 -1.49
CA ARG A 34 9.37 -4.79 -1.44
C ARG A 34 10.67 -5.11 -2.20
N GLN A 35 10.92 -4.45 -3.32
CA GLN A 35 12.11 -4.71 -4.13
C GLN A 35 13.36 -4.00 -3.61
N VAL A 36 13.23 -2.91 -2.85
CA VAL A 36 14.39 -2.12 -2.37
C VAL A 36 15.41 -2.99 -1.63
N LEU A 37 14.98 -3.84 -0.69
CA LEU A 37 15.93 -4.68 0.05
C LEU A 37 16.60 -5.74 -0.82
N ALA A 38 15.85 -6.38 -1.73
CA ALA A 38 16.42 -7.40 -2.61
C ALA A 38 17.52 -6.82 -3.50
N LEU A 39 17.31 -5.58 -3.95
CA LEU A 39 18.27 -4.85 -4.75
C LEU A 39 19.54 -4.49 -3.95
N VAL A 40 19.41 -3.98 -2.73
CA VAL A 40 20.56 -3.53 -1.92
C VAL A 40 21.12 -4.60 -0.97
N ALA A 41 20.71 -5.85 -1.16
CA ALA A 41 20.92 -6.95 -0.23
C ALA A 41 22.42 -7.18 0.09
N GLU A 42 23.25 -7.22 -0.96
CA GLU A 42 24.70 -7.45 -0.82
C GLU A 42 25.42 -6.25 -0.16
N ASP A 43 25.00 -5.02 -0.46
CA ASP A 43 25.57 -3.82 0.19
C ASP A 43 25.24 -3.77 1.68
N VAL A 44 23.99 -4.08 2.05
CA VAL A 44 23.56 -4.19 3.45
C VAL A 44 24.37 -5.27 4.17
N LYS A 45 24.55 -6.42 3.53
CA LYS A 45 25.32 -7.54 4.08
C LYS A 45 26.77 -7.15 4.32
N ALA A 46 27.40 -6.51 3.34
CA ALA A 46 28.79 -6.06 3.45
C ALA A 46 28.97 -4.96 4.51
N ASP A 47 28.10 -3.95 4.54
CA ASP A 47 28.15 -2.82 5.49
C ASP A 47 27.95 -3.28 6.94
N MET A 48 27.03 -4.23 7.17
CA MET A 48 26.64 -4.66 8.51
C MET A 48 27.25 -5.99 8.95
N GLY A 49 28.09 -6.61 8.10
CA GLY A 49 28.74 -7.90 8.36
C GLY A 49 27.75 -9.05 8.54
N LEU A 50 26.66 -9.08 7.75
CA LEU A 50 25.61 -10.09 7.91
C LEU A 50 26.00 -11.44 7.31
N THR A 51 25.46 -12.49 7.90
CA THR A 51 25.51 -13.85 7.32
C THR A 51 24.44 -14.03 6.25
N ASP A 52 24.64 -15.00 5.35
CA ASP A 52 23.62 -15.36 4.34
C ASP A 52 22.29 -15.78 4.97
N SER A 53 22.34 -16.47 6.12
CA SER A 53 21.14 -16.84 6.86
C SER A 53 20.38 -15.61 7.36
N GLN A 54 21.06 -14.61 7.89
CA GLN A 54 20.44 -13.36 8.32
C GLN A 54 19.84 -12.60 7.13
N LEU A 55 20.54 -12.55 6.00
CA LEU A 55 20.01 -11.92 4.79
C LEU A 55 18.75 -12.64 4.29
N GLY A 56 18.75 -13.97 4.29
CA GLY A 56 17.57 -14.79 3.94
C GLY A 56 16.37 -14.51 4.86
N TRP A 57 16.60 -14.28 6.16
CA TRP A 57 15.55 -13.86 7.09
C TRP A 57 14.94 -12.52 6.71
N LEU A 58 15.76 -11.53 6.34
CA LEU A 58 15.30 -10.19 5.98
C LEU A 58 14.52 -10.19 4.66
N LEU A 59 14.94 -10.99 3.67
CA LEU A 59 14.33 -11.04 2.34
C LEU A 59 12.99 -11.78 2.30
N GLY A 60 12.74 -12.71 3.23
CA GLY A 60 11.51 -13.52 3.23
C GLY A 60 10.74 -13.43 4.54
N PRO A 61 11.07 -14.25 5.53
CA PRO A 61 10.24 -14.44 6.73
C PRO A 61 9.92 -13.15 7.50
N ALA A 62 10.89 -12.23 7.61
CA ALA A 62 10.72 -11.00 8.37
C ALA A 62 9.54 -10.16 7.86
N PHE A 63 9.36 -10.10 6.55
CA PHE A 63 8.23 -9.42 5.95
C PHE A 63 6.97 -10.30 5.97
N VAL A 64 7.06 -11.52 5.43
CA VAL A 64 5.89 -12.36 5.11
C VAL A 64 5.11 -12.77 6.36
N LEU A 65 5.79 -13.09 7.47
CA LEU A 65 5.14 -13.53 8.70
C LEU A 65 4.22 -12.43 9.24
N PHE A 66 4.76 -11.22 9.41
CA PHE A 66 4.01 -10.12 9.98
C PHE A 66 2.98 -9.55 9.00
N TYR A 67 3.26 -9.55 7.70
CA TYR A 67 2.26 -9.21 6.68
C TYR A 67 1.05 -10.15 6.75
N THR A 68 1.29 -11.46 6.83
CA THR A 68 0.22 -12.45 6.86
C THR A 68 -0.57 -12.40 8.17
N LEU A 69 0.14 -12.30 9.30
CA LEU A 69 -0.51 -12.26 10.62
C LEU A 69 -1.29 -10.96 10.85
N ALA A 70 -0.78 -9.82 10.38
CA ALA A 70 -1.44 -8.53 10.53
C ALA A 70 -2.58 -8.29 9.54
N GLY A 71 -2.56 -8.96 8.37
CA GLY A 71 -3.56 -8.76 7.32
C GLY A 71 -4.99 -9.00 7.79
N LEU A 72 -5.23 -10.08 8.53
CA LEU A 72 -6.57 -10.42 9.00
C LEU A 72 -7.10 -9.43 10.07
N PRO A 73 -6.34 -9.08 11.13
CA PRO A 73 -6.72 -8.01 12.06
C PRO A 73 -6.94 -6.65 11.38
N LEU A 74 -6.08 -6.25 10.45
CA LEU A 74 -6.16 -4.95 9.79
C LEU A 74 -7.32 -4.88 8.78
N ALA A 75 -7.63 -5.97 8.09
CA ALA A 75 -8.84 -6.07 7.28
C ALA A 75 -10.09 -5.90 8.15
N ARG A 76 -10.17 -6.58 9.30
CA ARG A 76 -11.29 -6.40 10.26
C ARG A 76 -11.37 -4.99 10.83
N LEU A 77 -10.22 -4.35 11.06
CA LEU A 77 -10.17 -2.97 11.52
C LEU A 77 -10.75 -2.03 10.45
N ALA A 78 -10.42 -2.26 9.18
CA ALA A 78 -10.96 -1.49 8.06
C ALA A 78 -12.48 -1.64 7.94
N ASP A 79 -13.00 -2.86 8.09
CA ASP A 79 -14.45 -3.14 8.05
C ASP A 79 -15.23 -2.43 9.17
N ARG A 80 -14.59 -2.21 10.32
CA ARG A 80 -15.21 -1.57 11.51
C ARG A 80 -15.00 -0.07 11.60
N THR A 81 -14.09 0.49 10.81
CA THR A 81 -13.71 1.90 10.89
C THR A 81 -13.79 2.55 9.51
N SER A 82 -12.80 3.37 9.12
CA SER A 82 -12.72 3.94 7.79
C SER A 82 -11.64 3.22 6.99
N ARG A 83 -12.05 2.58 5.90
CA ARG A 83 -11.16 1.89 4.97
C ARG A 83 -10.09 2.83 4.44
N LYS A 84 -10.45 4.06 4.05
CA LYS A 84 -9.46 5.04 3.57
C LYS A 84 -8.41 5.37 4.63
N ASN A 85 -8.80 5.49 5.90
CA ASN A 85 -7.88 5.85 6.97
C ASN A 85 -6.95 4.67 7.30
N VAL A 86 -7.46 3.44 7.25
CA VAL A 86 -6.62 2.24 7.43
C VAL A 86 -5.56 2.16 6.32
N VAL A 87 -5.91 2.40 5.06
CA VAL A 87 -4.92 2.44 3.96
C VAL A 87 -3.94 3.59 4.14
N ALA A 88 -4.41 4.81 4.48
CA ALA A 88 -3.54 5.97 4.66
C ALA A 88 -2.55 5.78 5.81
N VAL A 89 -3.01 5.29 6.95
CA VAL A 89 -2.16 5.03 8.13
C VAL A 89 -1.21 3.89 7.84
N GLY A 90 -1.68 2.80 7.20
CA GLY A 90 -0.82 1.73 6.72
C GLY A 90 0.32 2.27 5.87
N LEU A 91 -0.02 3.09 4.87
CA LEU A 91 0.93 3.74 3.95
C LEU A 91 1.95 4.58 4.69
N ALA A 92 1.51 5.43 5.61
CA ALA A 92 2.42 6.22 6.43
C ALA A 92 3.34 5.35 7.31
N VAL A 93 2.79 4.29 7.91
CA VAL A 93 3.54 3.38 8.78
C VAL A 93 4.59 2.61 7.99
N TRP A 94 4.24 1.94 6.89
CA TRP A 94 5.24 1.19 6.12
C TRP A 94 6.29 2.12 5.54
N SER A 95 5.90 3.31 5.07
CA SER A 95 6.85 4.31 4.55
C SER A 95 7.85 4.76 5.63
N GLY A 96 7.38 5.01 6.85
CA GLY A 96 8.24 5.34 7.99
C GLY A 96 9.17 4.19 8.36
N MET A 97 8.66 2.96 8.37
CA MET A 97 9.47 1.76 8.66
C MET A 97 10.47 1.46 7.55
N THR A 98 10.15 1.74 6.29
CA THR A 98 11.07 1.68 5.14
C THR A 98 12.20 2.69 5.35
N ALA A 99 11.92 3.94 5.73
CA ALA A 99 12.95 4.92 6.07
C ALA A 99 13.81 4.48 7.27
N LEU A 100 13.22 3.86 8.29
CA LEU A 100 13.94 3.29 9.43
C LEU A 100 14.87 2.12 9.04
N CYS A 101 14.58 1.39 7.96
CA CYS A 101 15.52 0.42 7.39
C CYS A 101 16.82 1.12 6.94
N GLY A 102 16.72 2.30 6.33
CA GLY A 102 17.88 3.11 5.92
C GLY A 102 18.71 3.64 7.09
N ALA A 103 18.09 3.82 8.26
CA ALA A 103 18.75 4.24 9.49
C ALA A 103 19.32 3.07 10.32
N ALA A 104 19.06 1.82 9.93
CA ALA A 104 19.46 0.66 10.71
C ALA A 104 20.98 0.46 10.67
N MET A 105 21.59 0.33 11.85
CA MET A 105 23.03 0.09 12.02
C MET A 105 23.34 -1.35 12.43
N THR A 106 22.32 -2.13 12.83
CA THR A 106 22.48 -3.52 13.28
C THR A 106 21.39 -4.42 12.72
N PHE A 107 21.68 -5.71 12.61
CA PHE A 107 20.72 -6.71 12.11
C PHE A 107 19.35 -6.65 12.82
N PRO A 108 19.27 -6.61 14.18
CA PRO A 108 17.99 -6.56 14.86
C PRO A 108 17.19 -5.29 14.53
N GLN A 109 17.85 -4.13 14.38
CA GLN A 109 17.17 -2.89 13.99
C GLN A 109 16.53 -3.02 12.61
N LEU A 110 17.27 -3.55 11.64
CA LEU A 110 16.76 -3.78 10.28
C LEU A 110 15.65 -4.84 10.25
N LEU A 111 15.78 -5.88 11.08
CA LEU A 111 14.79 -6.94 11.23
C LEU A 111 13.46 -6.39 11.78
N PHE A 112 13.50 -5.61 12.86
CA PHE A 112 12.29 -5.00 13.43
C PHE A 112 11.69 -3.93 12.51
N ALA A 113 12.54 -3.17 11.80
CA ALA A 113 12.08 -2.26 10.76
C ALA A 113 11.30 -3.02 9.68
N ARG A 114 11.82 -4.17 9.21
CA ARG A 114 11.16 -5.05 8.24
C ARG A 114 9.85 -5.64 8.74
N PHE A 115 9.76 -5.99 10.03
CA PHE A 115 8.50 -6.44 10.63
C PHE A 115 7.44 -5.34 10.53
N GLY A 116 7.80 -4.09 10.87
CA GLY A 116 6.89 -2.96 10.78
C GLY A 116 6.46 -2.63 9.35
N VAL A 117 7.34 -2.78 8.36
CA VAL A 117 6.96 -2.69 6.93
C VAL A 117 5.89 -3.72 6.62
N GLY A 118 6.09 -4.99 6.98
CA GLY A 118 5.10 -6.05 6.79
C GLY A 118 3.74 -5.74 7.42
N ILE A 119 3.73 -5.24 8.66
CA ILE A 119 2.49 -4.84 9.35
C ILE A 119 1.79 -3.70 8.61
N GLY A 120 2.52 -2.64 8.25
CA GLY A 120 1.92 -1.48 7.58
C GLY A 120 1.33 -1.86 6.22
N GLU A 121 2.08 -2.61 5.41
CA GLU A 121 1.64 -3.02 4.08
C GLU A 121 0.40 -3.93 4.09
N ALA A 122 0.20 -4.69 5.16
CA ALA A 122 -0.95 -5.58 5.31
C ALA A 122 -2.30 -4.84 5.36
N ALA A 123 -2.29 -3.53 5.66
CA ALA A 123 -3.47 -2.67 5.63
C ALA A 123 -3.89 -2.21 4.22
N GLY A 124 -3.08 -2.47 3.18
CA GLY A 124 -3.26 -1.85 1.86
C GLY A 124 -4.37 -2.48 1.02
N THR A 125 -4.16 -3.73 0.58
CA THR A 125 -4.93 -4.33 -0.53
C THR A 125 -6.42 -4.58 -0.23
N PRO A 126 -6.80 -5.25 0.88
CA PRO A 126 -8.21 -5.58 1.11
C PRO A 126 -9.13 -4.33 1.23
N PRO A 127 -8.76 -3.29 2.00
CA PRO A 127 -9.58 -2.08 2.07
C PRO A 127 -9.59 -1.30 0.76
N SER A 128 -8.51 -1.32 -0.02
CA SER A 128 -8.45 -0.69 -1.35
C SER A 128 -9.41 -1.35 -2.33
N HIS A 129 -9.49 -2.68 -2.37
CA HIS A 129 -10.49 -3.39 -3.19
C HIS A 129 -11.91 -3.03 -2.79
N SER A 130 -12.18 -2.92 -1.49
CA SER A 130 -13.48 -2.54 -0.96
C SER A 130 -13.86 -1.10 -1.32
N LEU A 131 -12.91 -0.15 -1.23
CA LEU A 131 -13.10 1.22 -1.69
C LEU A 131 -13.40 1.27 -3.19
N ILE A 132 -12.61 0.58 -4.03
CA ILE A 132 -12.84 0.54 -5.47
C ILE A 132 -14.23 -0.02 -5.78
N ALA A 133 -14.66 -1.06 -5.07
CA ALA A 133 -15.98 -1.63 -5.26
C ALA A 133 -17.12 -0.63 -5.00
N ASP A 134 -17.00 0.23 -3.99
CA ASP A 134 -18.02 1.24 -3.65
C ASP A 134 -17.91 2.54 -4.47
N TYR A 135 -16.76 2.80 -5.11
CA TYR A 135 -16.55 3.99 -5.96
C TYR A 135 -16.95 3.78 -7.43
N PHE A 136 -17.03 2.53 -7.87
CA PHE A 136 -17.28 2.17 -9.26
C PHE A 136 -18.51 1.25 -9.37
N PRO A 137 -19.45 1.57 -10.29
CA PRO A 137 -20.62 0.74 -10.50
C PRO A 137 -20.23 -0.63 -11.06
N PRO A 138 -21.09 -1.65 -10.92
CA PRO A 138 -20.78 -3.04 -11.27
C PRO A 138 -20.18 -3.23 -12.66
N GLU A 139 -20.63 -2.46 -13.65
CA GLU A 139 -20.20 -2.56 -15.05
C GLU A 139 -18.75 -2.10 -15.26
N ARG A 140 -18.25 -1.21 -14.39
CA ARG A 140 -16.90 -0.63 -14.47
C ARG A 140 -15.95 -1.15 -13.39
N ARG A 141 -16.47 -1.83 -12.37
CA ARG A 141 -15.73 -2.33 -11.21
C ARG A 141 -14.60 -3.28 -11.61
N ALA A 142 -14.86 -4.22 -12.52
CA ALA A 142 -13.86 -5.16 -13.01
C ALA A 142 -12.68 -4.45 -13.69
N THR A 143 -12.96 -3.45 -14.53
CA THR A 143 -11.92 -2.63 -15.17
C THR A 143 -11.12 -1.83 -14.15
N ALA A 144 -11.77 -1.23 -13.16
CA ALA A 144 -11.09 -0.47 -12.11
C ALA A 144 -10.15 -1.36 -11.28
N LEU A 145 -10.59 -2.55 -10.89
CA LEU A 145 -9.75 -3.54 -10.21
C LEU A 145 -8.60 -4.04 -11.12
N GLY A 146 -8.85 -4.20 -12.42
CA GLY A 146 -7.81 -4.54 -13.38
C GLY A 146 -6.73 -3.46 -13.48
N ILE A 147 -7.12 -2.18 -13.55
CA ILE A 147 -6.19 -1.04 -13.51
C ILE A 147 -5.40 -1.01 -12.21
N TYR A 148 -6.06 -1.22 -11.07
CA TYR A 148 -5.38 -1.33 -9.78
C TYR A 148 -4.36 -2.47 -9.77
N GLY A 149 -4.68 -3.62 -10.36
CA GLY A 149 -3.80 -4.78 -10.48
C GLY A 149 -2.50 -4.52 -11.26
N TRP A 150 -2.49 -3.54 -12.18
CA TRP A 150 -1.27 -3.11 -12.86
C TRP A 150 -0.21 -2.54 -11.91
N GLY A 151 -0.61 -2.14 -10.69
CA GLY A 151 0.31 -1.66 -9.67
C GLY A 151 1.42 -2.65 -9.34
N ILE A 152 1.17 -3.96 -9.44
CA ILE A 152 2.20 -4.99 -9.26
C ILE A 152 3.30 -4.88 -10.31
N PHE A 153 2.92 -4.79 -11.58
CA PHE A 153 3.86 -4.75 -12.70
C PHE A 153 4.64 -3.45 -12.73
N PHE A 154 3.95 -2.32 -12.57
CA PHE A 154 4.62 -1.02 -12.50
C PHE A 154 5.50 -0.91 -11.26
N GLY A 155 5.01 -1.31 -10.08
CA GLY A 155 5.79 -1.24 -8.84
C GLY A 155 7.02 -2.13 -8.88
N THR A 156 6.91 -3.36 -9.38
CA THR A 156 8.07 -4.26 -9.53
C THR A 156 9.06 -3.73 -10.57
N GLY A 157 8.57 -3.28 -11.73
CA GLY A 157 9.40 -2.72 -12.79
C GLY A 157 10.14 -1.45 -12.34
N PHE A 158 9.43 -0.51 -11.72
CA PHE A 158 10.04 0.71 -11.17
C PHE A 158 10.96 0.40 -9.99
N GLY A 159 10.62 -0.58 -9.14
CA GLY A 159 11.46 -0.99 -8.02
C GLY A 159 12.85 -1.46 -8.49
N PHE A 160 12.91 -2.29 -9.53
CA PHE A 160 14.19 -2.72 -10.09
C PHE A 160 14.89 -1.61 -10.89
N ALA A 161 14.16 -0.83 -11.70
CA ALA A 161 14.74 0.22 -12.53
C ALA A 161 15.32 1.39 -11.71
N LEU A 162 14.55 1.92 -10.75
CA LEU A 162 15.01 2.96 -9.84
C LEU A 162 16.14 2.43 -8.95
N GLY A 163 16.05 1.16 -8.58
CA GLY A 163 17.07 0.50 -7.78
C GLY A 163 18.45 0.51 -8.42
N GLY A 164 18.56 0.09 -9.68
CA GLY A 164 19.84 0.07 -10.39
C GLY A 164 20.48 1.46 -10.47
N ILE A 165 19.70 2.47 -10.83
CA ILE A 165 20.20 3.86 -10.94
C ILE A 165 20.63 4.41 -9.57
N LEU A 166 19.86 4.13 -8.52
CA LEU A 166 20.15 4.62 -7.17
C LEU A 166 21.39 3.97 -6.58
N LEU A 167 21.66 2.69 -6.85
CA LEU A 167 22.86 2.01 -6.36
C LEU A 167 24.15 2.47 -7.04
N GLU A 168 24.09 2.83 -8.32
CA GLU A 168 25.27 3.37 -9.02
C GLU A 168 25.70 4.74 -8.51
N THR A 169 24.77 5.51 -7.92
CA THR A 169 24.99 6.92 -7.56
C THR A 169 24.90 7.23 -6.08
N PHE A 170 24.19 6.41 -5.29
CA PHE A 170 23.90 6.64 -3.88
C PHE A 170 24.11 5.38 -3.03
N SER A 171 24.28 5.58 -1.71
CA SER A 171 24.31 4.48 -0.74
C SER A 171 22.95 3.77 -0.66
N TRP A 172 22.96 2.47 -0.33
CA TRP A 172 21.76 1.69 -0.03
C TRP A 172 20.83 2.35 1.00
N ARG A 173 21.38 3.14 1.92
CA ARG A 173 20.60 3.90 2.92
C ARG A 173 19.72 4.95 2.26
N ALA A 174 20.24 5.64 1.26
CA ALA A 174 19.49 6.63 0.49
C ALA A 174 18.33 5.99 -0.28
N ALA A 175 18.51 4.77 -0.80
CA ALA A 175 17.42 4.05 -1.46
C ALA A 175 16.22 3.84 -0.52
N PHE A 176 16.46 3.45 0.74
CA PHE A 176 15.41 3.35 1.76
C PHE A 176 14.78 4.69 2.13
N TYR A 177 15.59 5.74 2.29
CA TYR A 177 15.05 7.07 2.60
C TYR A 177 14.19 7.63 1.47
N ILE A 178 14.62 7.47 0.21
CA ILE A 178 13.86 7.92 -0.97
C ILE A 178 12.56 7.14 -1.07
N ALA A 179 12.61 5.81 -0.98
CA ALA A 179 11.42 4.96 -1.04
C ALA A 179 10.41 5.33 0.06
N GLY A 180 10.88 5.42 1.31
CA GLY A 180 10.02 5.82 2.44
C GLY A 180 9.51 7.26 2.33
N ALA A 181 10.30 8.20 1.81
CA ALA A 181 9.88 9.60 1.71
C ALA A 181 8.73 9.80 0.70
N VAL A 182 8.74 9.07 -0.42
CA VAL A 182 7.73 9.22 -1.49
C VAL A 182 6.35 8.72 -1.04
N GLY A 183 6.29 7.75 -0.13
CA GLY A 183 5.02 7.24 0.39
C GLY A 183 4.26 8.20 1.30
N ILE A 184 4.95 9.08 2.05
CA ILE A 184 4.30 10.00 2.98
C ILE A 184 3.36 11.00 2.28
N PRO A 185 3.77 11.69 1.20
CA PRO A 185 2.85 12.54 0.43
C PRO A 185 1.62 11.80 -0.08
N VAL A 186 1.78 10.56 -0.57
CA VAL A 186 0.65 9.76 -1.05
C VAL A 186 -0.27 9.37 0.10
N ALA A 187 0.28 9.06 1.28
CA ALA A 187 -0.49 8.82 2.51
C ALA A 187 -1.35 10.02 2.89
N LEU A 188 -0.77 11.21 2.85
CA LEU A 188 -1.44 12.47 3.18
C LEU A 188 -2.54 12.79 2.16
N VAL A 189 -2.24 12.64 0.86
CA VAL A 189 -3.24 12.83 -0.19
C VAL A 189 -4.40 11.85 0.02
N LEU A 190 -4.12 10.57 0.25
CA LEU A 190 -5.16 9.56 0.48
C LEU A 190 -6.00 9.91 1.72
N GLY A 191 -5.36 10.15 2.87
CA GLY A 191 -6.04 10.42 4.13
C GLY A 191 -6.89 11.70 4.12
N LEU A 192 -6.38 12.77 3.49
CA LEU A 192 -7.01 14.10 3.52
C LEU A 192 -8.00 14.34 2.38
N THR A 193 -7.81 13.73 1.21
CA THR A 193 -8.62 14.05 0.00
C THR A 193 -9.61 12.97 -0.39
N VAL A 194 -9.35 11.70 -0.07
CA VAL A 194 -10.29 10.60 -0.35
C VAL A 194 -11.42 10.66 0.67
N ARG A 195 -12.65 10.40 0.23
CA ARG A 195 -13.83 10.31 1.09
C ARG A 195 -14.12 8.83 1.37
N GLU A 196 -14.58 8.52 2.57
CA GLU A 196 -15.07 7.17 2.87
C GLU A 196 -16.45 7.02 2.21
N PRO A 197 -16.64 6.09 1.26
CA PRO A 197 -17.94 5.81 0.71
C PRO A 197 -18.77 5.01 1.74
N PRO A 198 -20.10 5.19 1.78
CA PRO A 198 -20.96 4.27 2.52
C PRO A 198 -20.86 2.86 1.91
N PRO A 199 -20.99 1.80 2.72
CA PRO A 199 -20.99 0.43 2.21
C PRO A 199 -22.06 0.23 1.13
N GLY A 200 -21.70 -0.34 -0.03
CA GLY A 200 -22.63 -0.52 -1.15
C GLY A 200 -23.00 0.78 -1.87
N GLY A 201 -22.20 1.84 -1.71
CA GLY A 201 -22.51 3.18 -2.20
C GLY A 201 -22.83 3.26 -3.70
N SER A 202 -22.18 2.42 -4.52
CA SER A 202 -22.41 2.33 -5.97
C SER A 202 -23.55 1.38 -6.38
N ASP A 203 -23.99 0.49 -5.49
CA ASP A 203 -24.99 -0.54 -5.82
C ASP A 203 -26.41 0.05 -5.82
N GLY A 204 -26.62 1.16 -5.10
CA GLY A 204 -27.88 1.91 -5.10
C GLY A 204 -28.21 2.66 -6.40
N ALA A 205 -27.31 2.67 -7.40
CA ALA A 205 -27.59 3.21 -8.73
C ALA A 205 -28.43 2.26 -9.61
N VAL A 206 -28.61 1.00 -9.17
CA VAL A 206 -29.26 -0.06 -9.97
C VAL A 206 -30.76 -0.21 -9.63
N GLU A 207 -31.29 0.49 -8.63
CA GLU A 207 -32.62 0.19 -8.07
C GLU A 207 -33.64 1.33 -8.23
N VAL A 208 -34.01 1.70 -9.47
CA VAL A 208 -35.37 2.18 -9.85
C VAL A 208 -35.62 1.97 -11.36
N GLU A 209 -35.70 0.73 -11.83
CA GLU A 209 -36.37 0.43 -13.11
C GLU A 209 -36.93 -1.00 -13.06
N THR A 210 -37.95 -1.20 -12.22
CA THR A 210 -38.85 -2.35 -12.36
C THR A 210 -40.15 -1.88 -13.00
N PRO A 211 -40.63 -2.57 -14.05
CA PRO A 211 -41.78 -2.18 -14.87
C PRO A 211 -43.12 -2.19 -14.13
#